data_AF-A0A356Z5U7-F1
#
_entry.id   AF-A0A356Z5U7-F1
#
_cell.length_a   1.000
_cell.length_b   1.000
_cell.length_c   1.000
_cell.angle_alpha   90.00
_cell.angle_beta   90.00
_cell.angle_gamma   90.00
#
_symmetry.space_group_name_H-M   'P 1'
#
loop_
_entity.id
_entity.type
_entity.pdbx_description
1 polymer ?
#
loop_
_entity_poly.entity_id
_entity_poly.type
_entity_poly.pdbx_seq_one_letter_code
_entity_poly.pdbx_strand_id
1 'polypeptide(L)'
;MKNKRPQKSDEVRDKALEIIWTVFEKGAYANLQLEKNLRSTQLSVNDRRLTTELVNGTVRMSKHLDWVLNLFLKKSLEHQNPWVRNILRLALYQIMFMDKIPPYASINTAVNQTAARTGS
;
A
#
# COMPACT_ATOMS: atom_id res chain seq x y z
N MET A 1 -5.44 -7.51 24.73
CA MET A 1 -5.07 -7.01 23.38
C MET A 1 -4.86 -5.52 23.46
N LYS A 2 -3.62 -5.02 23.33
CA LYS A 2 -3.34 -3.58 23.45
C LYS A 2 -3.64 -2.91 22.10
N ASN A 3 -4.77 -2.22 22.03
CA ASN A 3 -5.11 -1.35 20.90
C ASN A 3 -4.14 -0.16 20.88
N LYS A 4 -3.05 -0.28 20.13
CA LYS A 4 -2.17 0.85 19.82
C LYS A 4 -2.96 1.78 18.91
N ARG A 5 -3.06 3.07 19.27
CA ARG A 5 -3.58 4.09 18.34
C ARG A 5 -2.80 3.98 17.03
N PRO A 6 -3.45 4.04 15.85
CA PRO A 6 -2.75 3.93 14.58
C PRO A 6 -1.63 4.97 14.54
N GLN A 7 -0.42 4.53 14.20
CA GLN A 7 0.70 5.46 14.05
C GLN A 7 0.36 6.37 12.87
N LYS A 8 0.71 7.66 12.92
CA LYS A 8 0.47 8.58 11.78
C LYS A 8 0.98 8.06 10.43
N SER A 9 2.06 7.26 10.43
CA SER A 9 2.58 6.59 9.23
C SER A 9 1.63 5.53 8.66
N ASP A 10 0.79 4.92 9.49
CA ASP A 10 -0.21 3.94 9.06
C ASP A 10 -1.34 4.63 8.30
N GLU A 11 -1.79 5.81 8.74
CA GLU A 11 -2.79 6.61 8.00
C GLU A 11 -2.30 6.96 6.58
N VAL A 12 -1.01 7.27 6.44
CA VAL A 12 -0.38 7.55 5.13
C VAL A 12 -0.38 6.30 4.24
N ARG A 13 0.01 5.15 4.79
CA ARG A 13 0.01 3.86 4.07
C ARG A 13 -1.39 3.40 3.72
N ASP A 14 -2.36 3.63 4.58
CA ASP A 14 -3.77 3.31 4.33
C ASP A 14 -4.32 4.15 3.18
N LYS A 15 -4.01 5.45 3.16
CA LYS A 15 -4.39 6.32 2.05
C LYS A 15 -3.73 5.88 0.74
N ALA A 16 -2.44 5.54 0.78
CA ALA A 16 -1.74 5.02 -0.39
C ALA A 16 -2.38 3.71 -0.89
N LEU A 17 -2.70 2.78 0.02
CA LEU A 17 -3.36 1.52 -0.31
C LEU A 17 -4.73 1.73 -0.99
N GLU A 18 -5.55 2.66 -0.49
CA GLU A 18 -6.84 2.98 -1.10
C GLU A 18 -6.72 3.50 -2.54
N ILE A 19 -5.71 4.35 -2.78
CA ILE A 19 -5.42 4.88 -4.11
C ILE A 19 -4.92 3.75 -5.01
N ILE A 20 -3.97 2.94 -4.56
CA ILE A 20 -3.43 1.80 -5.31
C ILE A 20 -4.54 0.82 -5.70
N TRP A 21 -5.40 0.46 -4.74
CA TRP A 21 -6.55 -0.42 -4.99
C TRP A 21 -7.49 0.22 -6.03
N THR A 22 -7.78 1.51 -5.93
CA THR A 22 -8.61 2.22 -6.92
C THR A 22 -7.99 2.23 -8.31
N VAL A 23 -6.66 2.39 -8.41
CA VAL A 23 -5.93 2.34 -9.69
C VAL A 23 -6.06 0.97 -10.33
N PHE A 24 -5.79 -0.10 -9.58
CA PHE A 24 -5.78 -1.46 -10.12
C PHE A 24 -7.17 -2.04 -10.35
N GLU A 25 -8.12 -1.79 -9.45
CA GLU A 25 -9.44 -2.45 -9.50
C GLU A 25 -10.49 -1.61 -10.24
N LYS A 26 -10.31 -0.28 -10.33
CA LYS A 26 -11.25 0.61 -11.04
C LYS A 26 -10.66 1.24 -12.30
N GLY A 27 -9.44 0.85 -12.71
CA GLY A 27 -8.78 1.37 -13.92
C GLY A 27 -8.51 2.88 -13.86
N ALA A 28 -8.43 3.46 -12.65
CA ALA A 28 -8.26 4.89 -12.49
C ALA A 28 -6.80 5.32 -12.71
N TYR A 29 -6.58 6.48 -13.32
CA TYR A 29 -5.24 7.04 -13.44
C TYR A 29 -4.68 7.47 -12.07
N ALA A 30 -3.49 6.97 -11.73
CA ALA A 30 -2.83 7.23 -10.44
C ALA A 30 -2.69 8.74 -10.15
N ASN A 31 -2.27 9.53 -11.13
CA ASN A 31 -2.11 10.98 -10.97
C ASN A 31 -3.43 11.67 -10.62
N LEU A 32 -4.52 11.32 -11.31
CA LEU A 32 -5.84 11.90 -11.01
C LEU A 32 -6.35 11.49 -9.63
N GLN A 33 -6.09 10.25 -9.21
CA GLN A 33 -6.50 9.78 -7.88
C GLN A 33 -5.68 10.42 -6.77
N LEU A 34 -4.38 10.60 -6.97
CA LEU A 34 -3.52 11.36 -6.07
C LEU A 34 -4.02 12.80 -5.93
N GLU A 35 -4.27 13.51 -7.03
CA GLU A 35 -4.78 14.88 -6.95
C GLU A 35 -6.10 14.98 -6.18
N LYS A 36 -7.06 14.07 -6.45
CA LYS A 36 -8.35 14.04 -5.75
C LYS A 36 -8.20 13.77 -4.25
N ASN A 37 -7.36 12.81 -3.87
CA ASN A 37 -7.20 12.40 -2.47
C ASN A 37 -6.29 13.34 -1.67
N LEU A 38 -5.30 13.97 -2.30
CA LEU A 38 -4.37 14.88 -1.62
C LEU A 38 -4.94 16.30 -1.45
N ARG A 39 -5.89 16.71 -2.31
CA ARG A 39 -6.63 17.99 -2.14
C ARG A 39 -7.67 17.93 -1.01
N SER A 40 -8.27 16.76 -0.78
CA SER A 40 -9.31 16.56 0.23
C SER A 40 -8.79 16.24 1.63
N THR A 41 -7.47 16.16 1.81
CA THR A 41 -6.85 15.72 3.08
C THR A 41 -5.98 16.80 3.71
N GLN A 42 -6.01 16.87 5.06
CA GLN A 42 -5.14 17.75 5.85
C GLN A 42 -3.73 17.16 6.07
N LEU A 43 -3.22 16.37 5.12
CA LEU A 43 -1.89 15.77 5.22
C LEU A 43 -0.81 16.87 5.28
N SER A 44 0.28 16.62 6.00
CA SER A 44 1.44 17.51 5.92
C SER A 44 2.12 17.40 4.54
N VAL A 45 2.99 18.33 4.18
CA VAL A 45 3.76 18.26 2.93
C VAL A 45 4.58 16.97 2.86
N ASN A 46 5.16 16.53 3.98
CA ASN A 46 5.94 15.29 4.04
C ASN A 46 5.06 14.06 3.86
N ASP A 47 3.88 14.04 4.49
CA ASP A 47 2.93 12.94 4.35
C ASP A 47 2.42 12.85 2.90
N ARG A 48 2.13 13.99 2.25
CA ARG A 48 1.77 14.01 0.82
C ARG A 48 2.87 13.43 -0.06
N ARG A 49 4.12 13.84 0.16
CA ARG A 49 5.27 13.31 -0.59
C ARG A 49 5.41 11.79 -0.39
N LEU A 50 5.25 11.32 0.84
CA LEU A 50 5.30 9.89 1.16
C LEU A 50 4.16 9.12 0.48
N THR A 51 2.91 9.61 0.54
CA THR A 51 1.78 9.00 -0.18
C THR A 51 2.04 8.93 -1.68
N THR A 52 2.52 10.01 -2.28
CA THR A 52 2.83 10.08 -3.70
C THR A 52 3.90 9.05 -4.09
N GLU A 53 4.97 8.94 -3.31
CA GLU A 53 6.04 7.97 -3.55
C GLU A 53 5.52 6.53 -3.45
N LEU A 54 4.78 6.21 -2.39
CA LEU A 54 4.21 4.88 -2.20
C LEU A 54 3.29 4.48 -3.37
N VAL A 55 2.39 5.38 -3.78
CA VAL A 55 1.45 5.12 -4.89
C VAL A 55 2.20 4.97 -6.21
N ASN A 56 3.00 5.96 -6.58
CA ASN A 56 3.67 5.97 -7.88
C ASN A 56 4.69 4.84 -7.99
N GLY A 57 5.45 4.59 -6.93
CA GLY A 57 6.41 3.51 -6.85
C GLY A 57 5.77 2.14 -6.97
N THR A 58 4.72 1.88 -6.18
CA THR A 58 4.00 0.59 -6.22
C THR A 58 3.34 0.36 -7.59
N VAL A 59 2.69 1.38 -8.16
CA VAL A 59 2.05 1.25 -9.47
C VAL A 59 3.09 1.00 -10.57
N ARG A 60 4.18 1.79 -10.59
CA ARG A 60 5.26 1.67 -11.57
C ARG A 60 5.95 0.31 -11.51
N MET A 61 6.23 -0.18 -10.30
CA MET A 61 6.97 -1.43 -10.09
C MET A 61 6.05 -2.66 -10.02
N SER A 62 4.73 -2.50 -10.18
CA SER A 62 3.73 -3.57 -9.97
C SER A 62 4.06 -4.89 -10.69
N LYS A 63 4.47 -4.86 -11.96
CA LYS A 63 4.86 -6.09 -12.69
C LYS A 63 6.05 -6.80 -12.04
N HIS A 64 7.04 -6.05 -11.58
CA HIS A 64 8.20 -6.60 -10.89
C HIS A 64 7.81 -7.14 -9.51
N LEU A 65 7.01 -6.39 -8.75
CA LEU A 65 6.50 -6.81 -7.45
C LEU A 65 5.66 -8.08 -7.56
N ASP A 66 4.80 -8.18 -8.57
CA ASP A 66 3.97 -9.36 -8.82
C ASP A 66 4.82 -10.58 -9.16
N TRP A 67 5.84 -10.40 -9.99
CA TRP A 67 6.78 -11.46 -10.32
C TRP A 67 7.50 -11.96 -9.05
N VAL A 68 8.04 -11.05 -8.22
CA VAL A 68 8.70 -11.42 -6.96
C VAL A 68 7.73 -12.12 -6.00
N LEU A 69 6.52 -11.57 -5.80
CA LEU A 69 5.52 -12.16 -4.89
C LEU A 69 5.15 -13.59 -5.29
N ASN A 70 4.97 -13.83 -6.60
CA ASN A 70 4.62 -15.16 -7.10
C ASN A 70 5.70 -16.22 -6.83
N LEU A 71 6.96 -15.85 -6.57
CA LEU A 71 7.99 -16.80 -6.15
C LEU A 71 7.75 -17.37 -4.76
N PHE A 72 6.96 -16.68 -3.92
CA PHE A 72 6.73 -17.06 -2.51
C PHE A 72 5.30 -17.52 -2.23
N LEU A 73 4.36 -17.32 -3.16
CA LEU A 73 2.95 -17.65 -2.96
C LEU A 73 2.61 -19.04 -3.46
N LYS A 74 1.89 -19.82 -2.64
CA LYS A 74 1.35 -21.14 -3.05
C LYS A 74 0.26 -21.04 -4.11
N LYS A 75 -0.54 -19.96 -4.06
CA LYS A 75 -1.55 -19.62 -5.07
C LYS A 75 -1.13 -18.31 -5.72
N SER A 76 -1.15 -18.26 -7.05
CA SER A 76 -0.79 -17.05 -7.81
C SER A 76 -1.44 -15.80 -7.23
N LEU A 77 -0.69 -14.70 -7.20
CA LEU A 77 -1.07 -13.42 -6.64
C LEU A 77 -2.40 -12.90 -7.24
N GLU A 78 -2.67 -13.20 -8.51
CA GLU A 78 -3.91 -12.78 -9.18
C GLU A 78 -5.18 -13.41 -8.60
N HIS A 79 -5.05 -14.59 -7.96
CA HIS A 79 -6.13 -15.32 -7.31
C HIS A 79 -6.33 -14.90 -5.85
N GLN A 80 -5.49 -14.00 -5.33
CA GLN A 80 -5.65 -13.46 -3.98
C GLN A 80 -6.78 -12.42 -3.97
N ASN A 81 -7.37 -12.20 -2.78
CA ASN A 81 -8.31 -11.11 -2.58
C ASN A 81 -7.67 -9.78 -3.06
N PRO A 82 -8.38 -8.93 -3.83
CA PRO A 82 -7.83 -7.69 -4.36
C PRO A 82 -7.19 -6.76 -3.31
N TRP A 83 -7.73 -6.70 -2.10
CA TRP A 83 -7.12 -5.97 -1.00
C TRP A 83 -5.79 -6.58 -0.58
N VAL A 84 -5.77 -7.90 -0.34
CA VAL A 84 -4.55 -8.63 0.04
C VAL A 84 -3.46 -8.49 -1.03
N ARG A 85 -3.83 -8.62 -2.30
CA ARG A 85 -2.91 -8.41 -3.43
C ARG A 85 -2.24 -7.05 -3.40
N ASN A 86 -3.02 -5.98 -3.20
CA ASN A 86 -2.50 -4.61 -3.18
C ASN A 86 -1.74 -4.28 -1.89
N ILE A 87 -2.11 -4.89 -0.75
CA ILE A 87 -1.35 -4.83 0.50
C ILE A 87 0.04 -5.46 0.30
N LEU A 88 0.11 -6.65 -0.29
CA LEU A 88 1.37 -7.34 -0.56
C LEU A 88 2.28 -6.53 -1.49
N ARG A 89 1.72 -5.95 -2.56
CA ARG A 89 2.47 -5.06 -3.47
C ARG A 89 3.05 -3.85 -2.72
N LEU A 90 2.23 -3.15 -1.95
CA LEU A 90 2.64 -1.96 -1.20
C LEU A 90 3.69 -2.31 -0.12
N ALA A 91 3.52 -3.43 0.56
CA ALA A 91 4.45 -3.88 1.59
C ALA A 91 5.81 -4.26 0.99
N LEU A 92 5.81 -5.00 -0.12
CA LEU A 92 7.02 -5.41 -0.81
C LEU A 92 7.76 -4.21 -1.42
N TYR A 93 7.02 -3.25 -2.00
CA TYR A 93 7.63 -2.03 -2.52
C TYR A 93 8.43 -1.27 -1.46
N GLN A 94 7.85 -1.11 -0.26
CA GLN A 94 8.54 -0.48 0.86
C GLN A 94 9.80 -1.25 1.26
N ILE A 95 9.73 -2.58 1.33
CA ILE A 95 10.86 -3.43 1.72
C ILE A 95 12.00 -3.36 0.69
N MET A 96 11.69 -3.33 -0.60
CA MET A 96 12.68 -3.40 -1.67
C MET A 96 13.27 -2.05 -2.05
N PHE A 97 12.51 -0.96 -1.91
CA PHE A 97 12.84 0.33 -2.53
C PHE A 97 12.84 1.52 -1.56
N MET A 98 12.49 1.33 -0.28
CA MET A 98 12.40 2.43 0.68
C MET A 98 13.31 2.23 1.90
N ASP A 99 14.59 2.59 1.76
CA ASP A 99 15.62 2.43 2.80
C ASP A 99 15.26 3.07 4.15
N LYS A 100 14.45 4.13 4.13
CA LYS A 100 14.00 4.86 5.33
C LYS A 100 12.86 4.16 6.08
N ILE A 101 12.26 3.13 5.51
CA ILE A 101 11.18 2.36 6.13
C ILE A 101 11.73 0.99 6.54
N PRO A 102 11.92 0.73 7.85
CA PRO A 102 12.36 -0.58 8.30
C PRO A 102 11.37 -1.68 7.86
N PRO A 103 11.85 -2.86 7.42
CA PRO A 103 10.98 -3.93 6.95
C PRO A 103 9.88 -4.33 7.94
N TYR A 104 10.20 -4.40 9.23
CA TYR A 104 9.23 -4.74 10.27
C TYR A 104 8.06 -3.74 10.36
N ALA A 105 8.30 -2.46 10.06
CA ALA A 105 7.25 -1.45 10.08
C ALA A 105 6.27 -1.66 8.92
N SER A 106 6.80 -1.94 7.71
CA SER A 106 5.99 -2.29 6.54
C SER A 106 5.14 -3.55 6.79
N ILE A 107 5.77 -4.60 7.33
CA ILE A 107 5.10 -5.88 7.64
C ILE A 107 3.99 -5.69 8.67
N ASN A 108 4.26 -4.99 9.78
CA ASN A 108 3.25 -4.75 10.81
C ASN A 108 2.05 -3.98 10.26
N THR A 109 2.27 -2.93 9.46
CA THR A 109 1.17 -2.21 8.83
C THR A 109 0.40 -3.12 7.87
N ALA A 110 1.07 -3.94 7.06
CA ALA A 110 0.42 -4.86 6.13
C ALA A 110 -0.48 -5.90 6.84
N VAL A 111 -0.04 -6.42 7.99
CA VAL A 111 -0.85 -7.32 8.82
C VAL A 111 -2.10 -6.60 9.33
N ASN A 112 -1.95 -5.38 9.86
CA ASN A 112 -3.07 -4.58 10.35
C ASN A 112 -4.07 -4.25 9.23
N GLN A 113 -3.57 -3.87 8.05
CA GLN A 113 -4.38 -3.59 6.86
C GLN A 113 -5.15 -4.82 6.39
N THR A 114 -4.53 -6.00 6.44
CA THR A 114 -5.19 -7.25 6.08
C THR A 114 -6.34 -7.52 7.03
N ALA A 115 -6.09 -7.50 8.34
CA ALA A 115 -7.11 -7.72 9.36
C ALA A 115 -8.31 -6.77 9.19
N ALA A 116 -8.05 -5.48 8.95
CA ALA A 116 -9.08 -4.47 8.77
C ALA A 116 -9.93 -4.65 7.49
N ARG A 117 -9.40 -5.29 6.44
CA ARG A 117 -10.06 -5.42 5.13
C ARG A 117 -10.65 -6.82 4.88
N THR A 118 -10.19 -7.85 5.59
CA THR A 118 -10.64 -9.24 5.40
C THR A 118 -11.46 -9.79 6.56
N GLY A 119 -11.61 -9.04 7.67
CA GLY A 119 -12.48 -9.43 8.79
C GLY A 119 -12.07 -10.74 9.45
N SER A 120 -10.77 -10.93 9.68
CA SER A 120 -10.21 -12.11 10.37
C SER A 120 -9.97 -11.84 11.85
#